data_AF-A0A0N0PFS2-F1
#
_entry.id   AF-A0A0N0PFS2-F1
#
_cell.length_a   1.000
_cell.length_b   1.000
_cell.length_c   1.000
_cell.angle_alpha   90.00
_cell.angle_beta   90.00
_cell.angle_gamma   90.00
#
_symmetry.space_group_name_H-M   'P 1'
#
loop_
_entity.id
_entity.type
_entity.pdbx_description
1 polymer ?
#
loop_
_entity_poly.entity_id
_entity_poly.type
_entity_poly.pdbx_seq_one_letter_code
_entity_poly.pdbx_strand_id
1 'polypeptide(L)' 'MIPPSRPNVTRMSDESVMVSWSNAKEGLPIQFFKVQYKEVSNSSNSSGQWHTANYDIPSYIHAFEIDGLLPDKFYK' A
#
# COMPACT_ATOMS: atom_id res chain seq x y z
N MET A 1 -8.52 6.73 17.20
CA MET A 1 -7.50 6.56 16.15
C MET A 1 -8.12 7.06 14.87
N ILE A 2 -7.50 8.02 14.17
CA ILE A 2 -8.01 8.47 12.87
C ILE A 2 -7.21 7.75 11.77
N PRO A 3 -7.87 7.23 10.73
CA PRO A 3 -7.21 6.47 9.69
C PRO A 3 -6.26 7.37 8.87
N PRO A 4 -5.22 6.78 8.24
CA PRO A 4 -4.41 7.49 7.27
C PRO A 4 -5.25 7.90 6.06
N SER A 5 -4.77 8.89 5.33
CA SER A 5 -5.32 9.33 4.06
C SER A 5 -5.21 8.24 3.00
N ARG A 6 -5.95 8.40 1.90
CA ARG A 6 -5.82 7.52 0.74
C ARG A 6 -4.36 7.56 0.26
N PRO A 7 -3.70 6.40 0.07
CA PRO A 7 -2.33 6.38 -0.40
C PRO A 7 -2.23 6.93 -1.84
N ASN A 8 -1.15 7.67 -2.09
CA ASN A 8 -0.69 8.07 -3.41
C ASN A 8 0.31 7.03 -3.92
N VAL A 9 0.10 6.58 -5.16
CA VAL A 9 0.96 5.57 -5.79
C VAL A 9 1.77 6.24 -6.89
N THR A 10 3.08 6.12 -6.82
CA THR A 10 4.03 6.60 -7.84
C THR A 10 4.77 5.41 -8.40
N ARG A 11 4.76 5.26 -9.73
CA ARG A 11 5.51 4.19 -10.39
C ARG A 11 7.01 4.49 -10.32
N MET A 12 7.79 3.55 -9.79
CA MET A 12 9.25 3.67 -9.70
C MET A 12 9.91 2.89 -10.83
N SER A 13 9.42 1.67 -11.10
CA SER A 13 9.88 0.82 -12.21
C SER A 13 8.70 0.03 -12.82
N ASP A 14 9.01 -0.87 -13.76
CA ASP A 14 7.99 -1.78 -14.30
C ASP A 14 7.50 -2.80 -13.26
N GLU A 15 8.29 -3.05 -12.22
CA GLU A 15 8.03 -4.07 -11.17
C GLU A 15 7.95 -3.46 -9.76
N SER A 16 8.04 -2.13 -9.62
CA SER A 16 7.98 -1.47 -8.31
C SER A 16 7.22 -0.15 -8.30
N VAL A 17 6.51 0.09 -7.20
CA VAL A 17 5.75 1.32 -6.94
C VAL A 17 6.03 1.84 -5.54
N MET A 18 6.13 3.15 -5.43
CA MET A 18 6.22 3.85 -4.15
C MET A 18 4.81 4.26 -3.72
N VAL A 19 4.41 3.81 -2.53
CA VAL A 19 3.13 4.13 -1.92
C VAL A 19 3.38 5.11 -0.80
N SER A 20 2.75 6.29 -0.83
CA SER A 20 2.89 7.31 0.21
C SER A 20 1.55 7.74 0.76
N TRP A 21 1.47 8.04 2.06
CA TRP A 21 0.23 8.45 2.72
C TRP A 21 0.53 9.55 3.74
N SER A 22 -0.53 10.14 4.29
CA SER A 22 -0.45 11.08 5.40
C SER A 22 -1.39 10.64 6.50
N ASN A 23 -1.12 11.00 7.75
CA ASN A 23 -2.01 10.74 8.87
C ASN A 23 -2.37 12.05 9.58
N ALA A 24 -3.54 12.07 10.22
CA ALA A 24 -3.87 13.18 11.10
C ALA A 24 -2.93 13.18 12.31
N LYS A 25 -2.57 14.37 12.76
CA LYS A 25 -1.74 14.57 13.96
C LYS A 25 -2.54 14.48 15.27
N GLU A 26 -3.86 14.39 15.17
CA GLU A 26 -4.78 14.37 16.30
C GLU A 26 -5.29 12.95 16.59
N GLY A 27 -5.66 12.71 17.84
CA GLY A 27 -6.22 11.42 18.29
C GLY A 27 -5.18 10.43 18.80
N LEU A 28 -5.56 9.15 18.84
CA LEU A 28 -4.68 8.08 19.34
C LEU A 28 -3.46 7.89 18.42
N PRO A 29 -2.25 7.75 19.00
CA PRO A 29 -1.02 7.59 18.22
C PRO A 29 -1.02 6.27 17.46
N ILE A 30 -0.61 6.33 16.20
CA ILE A 30 -0.38 5.15 15.36
C ILE A 30 0.95 4.53 15.78
N GLN A 31 0.97 3.21 15.97
CA GLN A 31 2.19 2.47 16.33
C GLN A 31 2.96 2.04 15.07
N PHE A 32 2.23 1.52 14.09
CA PHE A 32 2.79 1.05 12.83
C PHE A 32 1.75 1.11 11.72
N PHE A 33 2.22 1.03 10.47
CA PHE A 33 1.40 0.85 9.29
C PHE A 33 1.62 -0.53 8.68
N LYS A 34 0.60 -1.01 7.97
CA LYS A 34 0.72 -2.14 7.06
C LYS A 34 0.24 -1.70 5.69
N VAL A 35 1.05 -1.99 4.68
CA VAL A 35 0.68 -1.80 3.29
C VAL A 35 0.15 -3.12 2.77
N GLN A 36 -1.00 -3.05 2.12
CA GLN A 36 -1.62 -4.17 1.44
C GLN A 36 -1.85 -3.81 -0.01
N TYR A 37 -1.67 -4.80 -0.88
CA TYR A 37 -1.94 -4.67 -2.30
C TYR A 37 -2.60 -5.94 -2.82
N LYS A 38 -3.39 -5.83 -3.87
CA LYS A 38 -3.90 -6.99 -4.60
C LYS A 38 -3.99 -6.73 -6.09
N GLU A 39 -3.83 -7.77 -6.89
CA GLU A 39 -4.10 -7.70 -8.32
C GLU A 39 -5.61 -7.58 -8.57
N VAL A 40 -5.99 -6.63 -9.41
CA VAL A 40 -7.36 -6.41 -9.87
C VAL A 40 -7.48 -6.96 -11.29
N SER A 41 -8.07 -8.14 -11.42
CA SER A 41 -8.44 -8.73 -12.70
C SER A 41 -9.86 -8.27 -13.11
N ASN A 42 -10.07 -8.04 -14.41
CA ASN A 42 -11.38 -7.72 -14.99
C ASN A 42 -12.39 -8.89 -14.92
N SER A 43 -11.93 -10.11 -14.63
CA SER A 43 -12.82 -11.24 -14.40
C SER A 43 -13.33 -11.17 -12.96
N SER A 44 -14.65 -10.95 -12.82
CA SER A 44 -15.41 -10.70 -11.59
C SER A 44 -15.19 -11.72 -10.46
N ASN A 45 -14.61 -12.88 -10.76
CA ASN A 45 -14.33 -13.96 -9.81
C ASN A 45 -12.84 -14.11 -9.43
N SER A 46 -11.97 -13.19 -9.85
CA SER A 46 -10.50 -13.35 -9.73
C SER A 46 -9.77 -12.10 -9.24
N SER A 47 -10.40 -11.27 -8.40
CA SER A 47 -9.62 -10.29 -7.66
C SER A 47 -8.67 -11.06 -6.73
N GLY A 48 -7.36 -10.83 -6.88
CA GLY A 48 -6.33 -11.59 -6.16
C GLY A 48 -6.46 -11.46 -4.64
N GLN A 49 -5.81 -12.38 -3.92
CA GLN A 49 -5.70 -12.31 -2.47
C GLN A 49 -4.95 -11.03 -2.07
N TRP A 50 -5.34 -10.42 -0.95
CA TRP A 50 -4.58 -9.31 -0.39
C TRP A 50 -3.19 -9.80 0.04
N HIS A 51 -2.18 -9.25 -0.60
CA HIS A 51 -0.80 -9.35 -0.16
C HIS A 51 -0.56 -8.27 0.89
N THR A 52 0.01 -8.65 2.03
CA THR A 52 0.35 -7.73 3.11
C THR A 52 1.86 -7.75 3.27
N ALA A 53 2.49 -6.58 3.33
CA ALA A 53 3.90 -6.50 3.68
C ALA A 53 4.12 -7.15 5.06
N ASN A 54 5.09 -8.06 5.16
CA ASN A 54 5.36 -8.77 6.42
C ASN A 54 5.94 -7.85 7.50
N TYR A 55 6.56 -6.74 7.09
CA TYR A 55 7.21 -5.80 7.99
C TYR A 55 6.22 -4.75 8.50
N ASP A 56 6.20 -4.55 9.81
CA ASP A 56 5.49 -3.44 10.42
C ASP A 56 6.25 -2.14 10.11
N ILE A 57 5.60 -1.23 9.39
CA ILE A 57 6.19 0.03 8.98
C ILE A 57 6.10 1.00 10.17
N PRO A 58 7.22 1.53 10.69
CA PRO A 58 7.20 2.47 11.80
C PRO A 58 6.30 3.69 11.55
N SER A 59 5.66 4.22 12.60
CA SER A 59 4.70 5.32 12.47
C SER A 59 5.26 6.64 11.96
N TYR A 60 6.58 6.84 11.98
CA TYR A 60 7.26 8.00 11.40
C TYR A 60 7.53 7.85 9.90
N ILE A 61 7.32 6.67 9.32
CA ILE A 61 7.45 6.41 7.89
C ILE A 61 6.07 6.57 7.23
N HIS A 62 6.07 7.37 6.17
CA HIS A 62 4.87 7.72 5.41
C HIS A 62 4.96 7.32 3.95
N ALA A 63 5.98 6.57 3.58
CA ALA A 63 6.14 6.03 2.25
C ALA A 63 6.82 4.65 2.29
N PHE A 64 6.38 3.75 1.41
CA PHE A 64 6.86 2.38 1.33
C PHE A 64 6.90 1.92 -0.11
N GLU A 65 8.00 1.31 -0.51
CA GLU A 65 8.16 0.73 -1.83
C GLU A 65 7.63 -0.71 -1.82
N ILE A 66 6.74 -1.01 -2.76
CA ILE A 66 6.33 -2.37 -3.08
C ILE A 66 7.10 -2.79 -4.33
N ASP A 67 7.88 -3.85 -4.21
CA ASP A 67 8.66 -4.48 -5.27
C ASP A 67 8.06 -5.83 -5.70
N GLY A 68 8.61 -6.42 -6.76
CA GLY A 68 8.19 -7.72 -7.26
C GLY A 68 6.78 -7.75 -7.86
N LEU A 69 6.28 -6.61 -8.34
CA LEU A 69 5.01 -6.51 -9.05
C LEU A 69 5.17 -7.02 -10.48
N LEU A 70 4.12 -7.63 -11.01
CA LEU A 70 4.10 -8.07 -12.40
C LEU A 70 3.81 -6.87 -13.32
N PRO A 71 4.59 -6.68 -14.41
CA PRO A 71 4.31 -5.68 -15.41
C PRO A 71 2.93 -5.87 -16.07
N ASP A 72 2.35 -4.79 -16.58
CA ASP A 72 1.05 -4.77 -17.28
C ASP A 72 -0.14 -5.31 -16.47
N LYS A 73 -0.04 -5.28 -15.14
CA LYS A 73 -1.13 -5.63 -14.21
C LYS A 73 -1.69 -4.40 -13.50
N PHE A 74 -2.97 -4.48 -13.15
CA PHE A 74 -3.64 -3.49 -12.32
C PHE A 74 -3.62 -3.92 -10.87
N TYR A 75 -3.22 -3.02 -9.98
CA TYR A 75 -3.16 -3.26 -8.53
C TYR A 75 -4.04 -2.27 -7.77
N LYS A 76 -4.49 -2.68 -6.58
CA LYS A 76 -5.23 -1.85 -5.62
C LYS A 76 -4.68 -2.01 -4.22
#